data_AF-A0A2K0U0I0-F1
#
_entry.id   AF-A0A2K0U0I0-F1
#
_cell.length_a   1.000
_cell.length_b   1.000
_cell.length_c   1.000
_cell.angle_alpha   90.00
_cell.angle_beta   90.00
_cell.angle_gamma   90.00
#
_symmetry.space_group_name_H-M   'P 1'
#
loop_
_entity.id
_entity.type
_entity.pdbx_description
1 polymer ?
#
loop_
_entity_poly.entity_id
_entity_poly.type
_entity_poly.pdbx_seq_one_letter_code
_entity_poly.pdbx_strand_id
1 'polypeptide(L)'
;MIKIMVATCLRGKDEMIYDRYMPDFKSLLQQVWELWTEATVEFGQIHHKNSFTADMGYIPPLYYTSLRCRDPNLRRIAIDLLAKAPHVEGAWDGQLASAIVRRVMELEEGHTYEGYELEAGVMSPLEMGGSSLPTVPAAARVNNVMVTPDPTVRYKTAYRLTKYLHKDLTGRLECNVDSYDIEVAPHLQAQRPI
;
A
#
# COMPACT_ATOMS: atom_id res chain seq x y z
N MET A 1 -4.55 0.41 11.89
CA MET A 1 -3.43 -0.49 11.53
C MET A 1 -3.08 -1.46 12.66
N ILE A 2 -2.61 -0.97 13.83
CA ILE A 2 -2.11 -1.81 14.94
C ILE A 2 -3.08 -2.93 15.35
N LYS A 3 -4.38 -2.60 15.49
CA LYS A 3 -5.44 -3.58 15.78
C LYS A 3 -5.42 -4.77 14.82
N ILE A 4 -5.34 -4.50 13.51
CA ILE A 4 -5.32 -5.54 12.48
C ILE A 4 -4.04 -6.36 12.61
N MET A 5 -2.87 -5.70 12.70
CA MET A 5 -1.58 -6.38 12.82
C MET A 5 -1.53 -7.34 14.01
N VAL A 6 -1.97 -6.91 15.19
CA VAL A 6 -1.98 -7.74 16.41
C VAL A 6 -2.93 -8.92 16.24
N ALA A 7 -4.11 -8.70 15.65
CA ALA A 7 -5.08 -9.77 15.48
C ALA A 7 -4.68 -10.81 14.42
N THR A 8 -3.81 -10.43 13.46
CA THR A 8 -3.39 -11.30 12.36
C THR A 8 -1.98 -11.85 12.48
N CYS A 9 -1.16 -11.40 13.44
CA CYS A 9 0.28 -11.72 13.50
C CYS A 9 0.60 -13.21 13.64
N LEU A 10 -0.30 -14.02 14.21
CA LEU A 10 -0.12 -15.47 14.39
C LEU A 10 -0.83 -16.31 13.33
N ARG A 11 -1.33 -15.70 12.26
CA ARG A 11 -2.13 -16.37 11.22
C ARG A 11 -1.26 -16.92 10.08
N GLY A 12 0.05 -16.70 10.17
CA GLY A 12 1.03 -17.24 9.24
C GLY A 12 0.86 -16.66 7.83
N LYS A 13 0.37 -17.48 6.90
CA LYS A 13 0.27 -17.19 5.46
C LYS A 13 -1.18 -17.06 4.97
N ASP A 14 -2.14 -17.10 5.91
CA ASP A 14 -3.56 -16.95 5.62
C ASP A 14 -3.88 -15.49 5.27
N GLU A 15 -3.70 -15.09 4.00
CA GLU A 15 -4.03 -13.73 3.55
C GLU A 15 -5.54 -13.44 3.57
N MET A 16 -6.37 -14.47 3.64
CA MET A 16 -7.83 -14.31 3.69
C MET A 16 -8.29 -13.82 5.06
N ILE A 17 -7.44 -13.89 6.09
CA ILE A 17 -7.80 -13.40 7.42
C ILE A 17 -8.10 -11.91 7.45
N TYR A 18 -7.48 -11.14 6.55
CA TYR A 18 -7.68 -9.71 6.44
C TYR A 18 -9.12 -9.35 6.06
N ASP A 19 -9.86 -10.30 5.47
CA ASP A 19 -11.26 -10.09 5.11
C ASP A 19 -12.14 -9.76 6.31
N ARG A 20 -11.81 -10.30 7.49
CA ARG A 20 -12.57 -10.05 8.71
C ARG A 20 -12.40 -8.62 9.25
N TYR A 21 -11.45 -7.87 8.70
CA TYR A 21 -11.07 -6.54 9.14
C TYR A 21 -11.36 -5.47 8.07
N MET A 22 -12.19 -5.78 7.05
CA MET A 22 -12.64 -4.77 6.08
C MET A 22 -13.20 -3.50 6.74
N PRO A 23 -14.07 -3.59 7.75
CA PRO A 23 -14.56 -2.40 8.45
C PRO A 23 -13.43 -1.58 9.08
N ASP A 24 -12.39 -2.24 9.60
CA ASP A 24 -11.22 -1.57 10.20
C ASP A 24 -10.35 -0.89 9.14
N PHE A 25 -10.17 -1.49 7.95
CA PHE A 25 -9.48 -0.83 6.83
C PHE A 25 -10.25 0.38 6.34
N LYS A 26 -11.57 0.26 6.16
CA LYS A 26 -12.43 1.39 5.76
C LYS A 26 -12.39 2.51 6.79
N SER A 27 -12.50 2.19 8.08
CA SER A 27 -12.41 3.17 9.17
C SER A 27 -11.04 3.85 9.21
N LEU A 28 -9.94 3.10 9.00
CA LEU A 28 -8.60 3.68 8.91
C LEU A 28 -8.50 4.68 7.75
N LEU A 29 -8.93 4.27 6.55
CA LEU A 29 -8.88 5.16 5.38
C LEU A 29 -9.75 6.38 5.56
N GLN A 30 -10.92 6.23 6.18
CA GLN A 30 -11.82 7.34 6.44
C GLN A 30 -11.19 8.38 7.36
N GLN A 31 -10.52 7.95 8.45
CA GLN A 31 -9.81 8.86 9.35
C GLN A 31 -8.67 9.59 8.63
N VAL A 32 -7.89 8.88 7.82
CA VAL A 32 -6.80 9.52 7.05
C VAL A 32 -7.37 10.50 6.01
N TRP A 33 -8.48 10.14 5.37
CA TRP A 33 -9.17 10.99 4.41
C TRP A 33 -9.66 12.30 5.05
N GLU A 34 -10.30 12.22 6.21
CA GLU A 34 -10.78 13.38 6.97
C GLU A 34 -9.61 14.30 7.34
N LEU A 35 -8.54 13.76 7.92
CA LEU A 35 -7.32 14.51 8.24
C LEU A 35 -6.70 15.19 7.00
N TRP A 36 -6.64 14.47 5.88
CA TRP A 36 -6.09 15.00 4.64
C TRP A 36 -6.95 16.12 4.05
N THR A 37 -8.28 15.96 4.12
CA THR A 37 -9.24 16.95 3.61
C THR A 37 -9.21 18.21 4.46
N GLU A 38 -9.25 18.08 5.78
CA GLU A 38 -9.14 19.20 6.73
C GLU A 38 -7.84 19.98 6.50
N ALA A 39 -6.70 19.28 6.42
CA ALA A 39 -5.41 19.91 6.16
C ALA A 39 -5.37 20.62 4.79
N THR A 40 -6.01 20.06 3.77
CA THR A 40 -6.06 20.67 2.42
C THR A 40 -6.95 21.92 2.40
N VAL A 41 -8.03 21.95 3.20
CA VAL A 41 -8.90 23.12 3.33
C VAL A 41 -8.21 24.23 4.14
N GLU A 42 -7.55 23.88 5.25
CA GLU A 42 -6.94 24.83 6.16
C GLU A 42 -5.65 25.45 5.61
N PHE A 43 -4.79 24.63 4.99
CA PHE A 43 -3.46 25.06 4.51
C PHE A 43 -3.37 25.20 3.00
N GLY A 44 -4.48 25.04 2.27
CA GLY A 44 -4.50 24.95 0.81
C GLY A 44 -3.89 23.63 0.31
N GLN A 45 -3.54 23.55 -0.98
CA GLN A 45 -2.73 22.42 -1.43
C GLN A 45 -1.43 22.42 -0.61
N ILE A 46 -1.11 21.31 0.04
CA ILE A 46 0.10 21.20 0.87
C ILE A 46 1.32 21.35 -0.05
N HIS A 47 1.83 22.57 -0.15
CA HIS A 47 2.93 22.94 -1.05
C HIS A 47 4.30 22.56 -0.47
N HIS A 48 4.36 22.10 0.79
CA HIS A 48 5.56 21.57 1.42
C HIS A 48 5.85 20.15 0.93
N LYS A 49 6.12 19.99 -0.37
CA LYS A 49 6.74 18.76 -0.87
C LYS A 49 8.12 18.64 -0.22
N ASN A 50 8.39 17.50 0.41
CA ASN A 50 9.68 17.06 0.92
C ASN A 50 10.05 17.51 2.36
N SER A 51 9.08 17.71 3.25
CA SER A 51 9.39 17.83 4.69
C SER A 51 9.66 16.45 5.31
N PHE A 52 10.41 16.42 6.42
CA PHE A 52 10.72 15.20 7.17
C PHE A 52 10.17 15.30 8.58
N THR A 53 9.59 14.22 9.08
CA THR A 53 9.26 14.02 10.48
C THR A 53 9.80 12.68 10.97
N ALA A 54 10.27 12.65 12.21
CA ALA A 54 10.69 11.40 12.85
C ALA A 54 9.50 10.57 13.35
N ASP A 55 8.35 11.20 13.54
CA ASP A 55 7.13 10.55 13.99
C ASP A 55 6.45 9.80 12.85
N MET A 56 5.85 8.65 13.18
CA MET A 56 4.99 7.92 12.25
C MET A 56 3.59 8.55 12.24
N GLY A 57 3.13 8.90 11.06
CA GLY A 57 1.80 9.43 10.78
C GLY A 57 1.00 8.42 9.95
N TYR A 58 0.52 8.86 8.79
CA TYR A 58 -0.42 8.07 7.99
C TYR A 58 0.24 7.28 6.86
N ILE A 59 1.54 7.46 6.56
CA ILE A 59 2.20 6.71 5.47
C ILE A 59 2.26 5.20 5.77
N PRO A 60 2.75 4.71 6.93
CA PRO A 60 2.76 3.29 7.22
C PRO A 60 1.35 2.65 7.25
N PRO A 61 0.32 3.27 7.88
CA PRO A 61 -1.05 2.76 7.82
C PRO A 61 -1.63 2.63 6.42
N LEU A 62 -1.38 3.60 5.53
CA LEU A 62 -1.83 3.53 4.14
C LEU A 62 -1.06 2.46 3.35
N TYR A 63 0.25 2.34 3.55
CA TYR A 63 1.07 1.29 2.94
C TYR A 63 0.58 -0.10 3.35
N TYR A 64 0.34 -0.30 4.64
CA TYR A 64 -0.20 -1.54 5.18
C TYR A 64 -1.59 -1.85 4.59
N THR A 65 -2.45 -0.85 4.49
CA THR A 65 -3.79 -1.01 3.90
C THR A 65 -3.71 -1.39 2.42
N SER A 66 -2.85 -0.71 1.66
CA SER A 66 -2.62 -1.00 0.24
C SER A 66 -2.11 -2.43 0.00
N LEU A 67 -1.31 -2.96 0.93
CA LEU A 67 -0.79 -4.32 0.85
C LEU A 67 -1.77 -5.39 1.32
N ARG A 68 -2.51 -5.17 2.42
CA ARG A 68 -3.26 -6.25 3.11
C ARG A 68 -4.75 -6.22 2.87
N CYS A 69 -5.34 -5.06 2.59
CA CYS A 69 -6.74 -4.99 2.21
C CYS A 69 -6.95 -5.72 0.87
N ARG A 70 -8.02 -6.51 0.75
CA ARG A 70 -8.38 -7.22 -0.49
C ARG A 70 -9.55 -6.60 -1.24
N ASP A 71 -10.11 -5.51 -0.70
CA ASP A 71 -11.07 -4.67 -1.39
C ASP A 71 -10.34 -3.77 -2.41
N PRO A 72 -10.60 -3.94 -3.72
CA PRO A 72 -9.82 -3.28 -4.77
C PRO A 72 -9.97 -1.75 -4.76
N ASN A 73 -11.11 -1.25 -4.28
CA ASN A 73 -11.41 0.17 -4.23
C ASN A 73 -10.66 0.86 -3.09
N LEU A 74 -10.74 0.28 -1.89
CA LEU A 74 -10.00 0.79 -0.72
C LEU A 74 -8.49 0.80 -0.96
N ARG A 75 -7.96 -0.19 -1.68
CA ARG A 75 -6.54 -0.24 -2.05
C ARG A 75 -6.14 0.93 -2.93
N ARG A 76 -6.91 1.24 -3.98
CA ARG A 76 -6.63 2.36 -4.88
C ARG A 76 -6.67 3.70 -4.16
N ILE A 77 -7.67 3.91 -3.28
CA ILE A 77 -7.75 5.11 -2.44
C ILE A 77 -6.49 5.24 -1.56
N ALA A 78 -6.07 4.15 -0.91
CA ALA A 78 -4.88 4.15 -0.06
C ALA A 78 -3.60 4.51 -0.85
N ILE A 79 -3.45 3.96 -2.06
CA ILE A 79 -2.32 4.23 -2.95
C ILE A 79 -2.32 5.69 -3.42
N ASP A 80 -3.48 6.24 -3.76
CA ASP A 80 -3.59 7.62 -4.22
C ASP A 80 -3.32 8.63 -3.09
N LEU A 81 -3.75 8.33 -1.85
CA LEU A 81 -3.38 9.12 -0.67
C LEU A 81 -1.87 9.03 -0.39
N LEU A 82 -1.24 7.85 -0.51
CA LEU A 82 0.21 7.70 -0.38
C LEU A 82 0.98 8.55 -1.39
N ALA A 83 0.57 8.52 -2.65
CA ALA A 83 1.21 9.27 -3.73
C ALA A 83 1.12 10.80 -3.51
N LYS A 84 0.15 11.26 -2.72
CA LYS A 84 -0.07 12.67 -2.36
C LYS A 84 0.51 13.05 -1.00
N ALA A 85 1.15 12.12 -0.28
CA ALA A 85 1.81 12.45 0.98
C ALA A 85 2.89 13.53 0.74
N PRO A 86 2.84 14.67 1.44
CA PRO A 86 3.74 15.79 1.22
C PRO A 86 5.12 15.60 1.87
N HIS A 87 5.24 14.63 2.79
CA HIS A 87 6.39 14.46 3.68
C HIS A 87 6.92 13.03 3.73
N VAL A 88 8.04 12.87 4.43
CA VAL A 88 8.67 11.59 4.79
C VAL A 88 8.53 11.35 6.30
N GLU A 89 8.11 10.15 6.68
CA GLU A 89 7.92 9.72 8.08
C GLU A 89 9.01 8.72 8.47
N GLY A 90 10.14 9.21 8.99
CA GLY A 90 11.31 8.38 9.27
C GLY A 90 11.84 7.70 8.00
N ALA A 91 11.69 6.38 7.92
CA ALA A 91 12.08 5.59 6.73
C ALA A 91 10.99 5.53 5.64
N TRP A 92 9.82 6.11 5.89
CA TRP A 92 8.66 6.00 5.02
C TRP A 92 8.51 7.21 4.10
N ASP A 93 8.86 7.03 2.83
CA ASP A 93 8.56 7.98 1.76
C ASP A 93 7.26 7.56 1.07
N GLY A 94 6.26 8.44 1.05
CA GLY A 94 4.93 8.14 0.51
C GLY A 94 4.94 7.85 -0.99
N GLN A 95 5.82 8.49 -1.76
CA GLN A 95 5.89 8.29 -3.21
C GLN A 95 6.57 6.95 -3.53
N LEU A 96 7.70 6.64 -2.88
CA LEU A 96 8.34 5.33 -2.98
C LEU A 96 7.38 4.22 -2.54
N ALA A 97 6.73 4.40 -1.38
CA ALA A 97 5.73 3.48 -0.87
C ALA A 97 4.61 3.24 -1.90
N SER A 98 4.04 4.32 -2.46
CA SER A 98 2.98 4.25 -3.47
C SER A 98 3.40 3.50 -4.74
N ALA A 99 4.63 3.69 -5.20
CA ALA A 99 5.16 3.01 -6.38
C ALA A 99 5.27 1.49 -6.14
N ILE A 100 5.79 1.09 -4.97
CA ILE A 100 5.90 -0.31 -4.58
C ILE A 100 4.52 -0.96 -4.46
N VAL A 101 3.59 -0.36 -3.70
CA VAL A 101 2.28 -0.98 -3.46
C VAL A 101 1.39 -0.98 -4.69
N ARG A 102 1.53 0.02 -5.59
CA ARG A 102 0.86 0.01 -6.89
C ARG A 102 1.33 -1.17 -7.72
N ARG A 103 2.64 -1.44 -7.75
CA ARG A 103 3.18 -2.58 -8.49
C ARG A 103 2.76 -3.92 -7.89
N VAL A 104 2.72 -4.04 -6.56
CA VAL A 104 2.20 -5.23 -5.89
C VAL A 104 0.72 -5.44 -6.23
N MET A 105 -0.09 -4.38 -6.17
CA MET A 105 -1.51 -4.44 -6.53
C MET A 105 -1.69 -4.92 -7.98
N GLU A 106 -0.99 -4.32 -8.95
CA GLU A 106 -1.04 -4.76 -10.35
C GLU A 106 -0.73 -6.25 -10.53
N LEU A 107 0.28 -6.77 -9.82
CA LEU A 107 0.67 -8.18 -9.89
C LEU A 107 -0.38 -9.11 -9.27
N GLU A 108 -1.02 -8.70 -8.18
CA GLU A 108 -2.07 -9.50 -7.52
C GLU A 108 -3.41 -9.43 -8.26
N GLU A 109 -3.73 -8.28 -8.83
CA GLU A 109 -5.00 -8.08 -9.55
C GLU A 109 -4.94 -8.69 -10.95
N GLY A 110 -3.81 -8.57 -11.66
CA GLY A 110 -3.64 -9.12 -13.00
C GLY A 110 -4.82 -8.78 -13.90
N HIS A 111 -5.47 -9.81 -14.46
CA HIS A 111 -6.65 -9.68 -15.33
C HIS A 111 -7.99 -9.77 -14.56
N THR A 112 -7.98 -9.83 -13.23
CA THR A 112 -9.18 -10.04 -12.40
C THR A 112 -10.27 -9.01 -12.68
N TYR A 113 -9.87 -7.77 -12.99
CA TYR A 113 -10.78 -6.65 -13.20
C TYR A 113 -10.91 -6.24 -14.67
N GLU A 114 -10.48 -7.08 -15.62
CA GLU A 114 -10.76 -6.83 -17.04
C GLU A 114 -12.28 -6.78 -17.29
N GLY A 115 -12.73 -5.70 -17.93
CA GLY A 115 -14.15 -5.47 -18.22
C GLY A 115 -14.93 -4.82 -17.07
N TYR A 116 -14.30 -4.50 -15.94
CA TYR A 116 -14.92 -3.70 -14.88
C TYR A 116 -14.57 -2.21 -15.04
N GLU A 117 -15.54 -1.34 -14.76
CA GLU A 117 -15.26 0.09 -14.58
C GLU A 117 -14.62 0.29 -13.20
N LEU A 118 -13.36 0.70 -13.20
CA LEU A 118 -12.62 0.99 -11.97
C LEU A 118 -12.80 2.46 -11.61
N GLU A 119 -13.36 2.71 -10.44
CA GLU A 119 -13.42 4.07 -9.89
C GLU A 119 -11.99 4.47 -9.45
N ALA A 120 -11.38 5.36 -10.22
CA ALA A 120 -10.07 5.94 -9.91
C ALA A 120 -10.26 7.37 -9.40
N GLY A 121 -9.73 7.66 -8.22
CA GLY A 121 -9.79 9.00 -7.66
C GLY A 121 -9.64 9.03 -6.15
N VAL A 122 -9.19 10.20 -5.67
CA VAL A 122 -9.28 10.57 -4.26
C VAL A 122 -10.77 10.87 -4.03
N MET A 123 -11.48 9.86 -3.54
CA MET A 123 -12.88 9.91 -3.09
C MET A 123 -12.96 9.43 -1.64
N SER A 124 -13.98 9.88 -0.92
CA SER A 124 -14.18 9.45 0.46
C SER A 124 -14.46 7.94 0.51
N PRO A 125 -13.78 7.17 1.39
CA PRO A 125 -14.10 5.76 1.61
C PRO A 125 -15.56 5.48 1.99
N LEU A 126 -16.28 6.48 2.52
CA LEU A 126 -17.72 6.38 2.80
C LEU A 126 -18.61 6.54 1.57
N GLU A 127 -18.17 7.34 0.58
CA GLU A 127 -18.90 7.54 -0.69
C GLU A 127 -18.79 6.31 -1.59
N MET A 128 -17.72 5.52 -1.43
CA MET A 128 -17.63 4.19 -2.00
C MET A 128 -18.69 3.29 -1.34
N GLY A 129 -19.78 3.04 -2.07
CA GLY A 129 -20.78 2.03 -1.74
C GLY A 129 -20.15 0.63 -1.59
N GLY A 130 -20.96 -0.37 -1.22
CA GLY A 130 -20.47 -1.76 -1.21
C GLY A 130 -19.89 -2.12 -2.58
N SER A 131 -18.60 -2.42 -2.64
CA SER A 131 -17.92 -2.69 -3.92
C SER A 131 -18.60 -3.86 -4.62
N SER A 132 -19.09 -3.63 -5.85
CA SER A 132 -19.58 -4.69 -6.74
C SER A 132 -18.43 -5.54 -7.30
N LEU A 133 -17.18 -5.09 -7.08
CA LEU A 133 -15.99 -5.78 -7.55
C LEU A 133 -15.66 -6.98 -6.65
N PRO A 134 -15.28 -8.12 -7.24
CA PRO A 134 -14.79 -9.24 -6.46
C PRO A 134 -13.51 -8.87 -5.70
N THR A 135 -13.31 -9.43 -4.51
CA THR A 135 -12.02 -9.28 -3.80
C THR A 135 -10.91 -10.00 -4.55
N VAL A 136 -9.68 -9.51 -4.40
CA VAL A 136 -8.50 -10.09 -5.05
C VAL A 136 -8.36 -11.58 -4.70
N PRO A 137 -8.31 -12.53 -5.67
CA PRO A 137 -8.31 -13.96 -5.38
C PRO A 137 -7.19 -14.42 -4.43
N ALA A 138 -7.50 -15.38 -3.55
CA ALA A 138 -6.55 -15.94 -2.58
C ALA A 138 -5.22 -16.38 -3.22
N ALA A 139 -5.33 -17.07 -4.36
CA ALA A 139 -4.18 -17.61 -5.09
C ALA A 139 -3.30 -16.52 -5.73
N ALA A 140 -3.77 -15.28 -5.83
CA ALA A 140 -3.01 -14.18 -6.41
C ALA A 140 -2.22 -13.39 -5.35
N ARG A 141 -2.58 -13.53 -4.07
CA ARG A 141 -2.04 -12.74 -2.96
C ARG A 141 -0.54 -12.92 -2.74
N VAL A 142 0.16 -11.82 -2.54
CA VAL A 142 1.56 -11.76 -2.12
C VAL A 142 1.62 -11.79 -0.59
N ASN A 143 2.43 -12.69 -0.04
CA ASN A 143 2.53 -12.86 1.41
C ASN A 143 3.50 -11.88 2.05
N ASN A 144 4.64 -11.63 1.40
CA ASN A 144 5.67 -10.75 1.94
C ASN A 144 6.20 -9.79 0.88
N VAL A 145 6.45 -8.55 1.31
CA VAL A 145 7.08 -7.50 0.52
C VAL A 145 8.24 -6.97 1.34
N MET A 146 9.46 -7.34 0.94
CA MET A 146 10.69 -6.90 1.60
C MET A 146 11.34 -5.82 0.76
N VAL A 147 11.41 -4.61 1.31
CA VAL A 147 12.02 -3.45 0.65
C VAL A 147 13.46 -3.32 1.12
N THR A 148 14.39 -3.27 0.17
CA THR A 148 15.82 -3.12 0.43
C THR A 148 16.30 -1.85 -0.27
N PRO A 149 16.55 -0.76 0.48
CA PRO A 149 17.08 0.46 -0.12
C PRO A 149 18.49 0.22 -0.65
N ASP A 150 18.82 0.83 -1.79
CA ASP A 150 20.18 0.84 -2.31
C ASP A 150 21.01 1.85 -1.50
N PRO A 151 22.07 1.43 -0.78
CA PRO A 151 22.87 2.35 0.01
C PRO A 151 23.68 3.34 -0.86
N THR A 152 23.82 3.07 -2.16
CA THR A 152 24.60 3.88 -3.09
C THR A 152 23.74 4.89 -3.86
N VAL A 153 22.42 4.67 -3.94
CA VAL A 153 21.50 5.52 -4.72
C VAL A 153 20.21 5.77 -3.93
N ARG A 154 20.03 7.00 -3.43
CA ARG A 154 18.88 7.39 -2.59
C ARG A 154 17.49 7.18 -3.22
N TYR A 155 17.41 7.17 -4.54
CA TYR A 155 16.14 7.06 -5.30
C TYR A 155 15.94 5.68 -5.93
N LYS A 156 16.88 4.75 -5.72
CA LYS A 156 16.78 3.37 -6.20
C LYS A 156 16.49 2.46 -5.03
N THR A 157 15.52 1.59 -5.20
CA THR A 157 15.15 0.63 -4.16
C THR A 157 14.77 -0.68 -4.82
N ALA A 158 15.36 -1.76 -4.33
CA ALA A 158 14.97 -3.11 -4.71
C ALA A 158 13.88 -3.58 -3.77
N TYR A 159 12.88 -4.30 -4.28
CA TYR A 159 11.92 -4.99 -3.43
C TYR A 159 11.79 -6.45 -3.86
N ARG A 160 11.65 -7.31 -2.86
CA ARG A 160 11.47 -8.75 -3.02
C ARG A 160 10.07 -9.12 -2.61
N LEU A 161 9.35 -9.76 -3.53
CA LEU A 161 8.04 -10.33 -3.27
C LEU A 161 8.19 -11.81 -2.95
N THR A 162 7.44 -12.28 -1.96
CA THR A 162 7.36 -13.70 -1.64
C THR A 162 5.92 -14.15 -1.68
N LYS A 163 5.67 -15.21 -2.44
CA LYS A 163 4.36 -15.84 -2.59
C LYS A 163 4.48 -17.32 -2.27
N TYR A 164 3.68 -17.77 -1.31
CA TYR A 164 3.60 -19.20 -0.99
C TYR A 164 2.45 -19.82 -1.78
N LEU A 165 2.79 -20.81 -2.60
CA LEU A 165 1.87 -21.62 -3.39
C LEU A 165 1.40 -22.82 -2.56
N HIS A 166 0.52 -23.63 -3.15
CA HIS A 166 -0.12 -24.77 -2.51
C HIS A 166 0.87 -25.71 -1.80
N LYS A 167 0.33 -26.48 -0.85
CA LYS A 167 1.09 -27.57 -0.22
C LYS A 167 1.36 -28.62 -1.27
N ASP A 168 2.62 -29.00 -1.43
CA ASP A 168 3.00 -30.22 -2.12
C ASP A 168 2.38 -31.44 -1.40
N LEU A 169 2.53 -32.62 -2.00
CA LEU A 169 2.00 -33.87 -1.46
C LEU A 169 2.55 -34.21 -0.06
N THR A 170 3.62 -33.54 0.38
CA THR A 170 4.24 -33.71 1.71
C THR A 170 3.72 -32.72 2.75
N GLY A 171 2.83 -31.80 2.36
CA GLY A 171 2.29 -30.76 3.22
C GLY A 171 3.18 -29.51 3.32
N ARG A 172 4.29 -29.45 2.58
CA ARG A 172 5.20 -28.31 2.54
C ARG A 172 4.72 -27.32 1.49
N LEU A 173 4.66 -26.04 1.83
CA LEU A 173 4.23 -25.00 0.89
C LEU A 173 5.37 -24.73 -0.10
N GLU A 174 5.05 -24.79 -1.39
CA GLU A 174 5.94 -24.29 -2.43
C GLU A 174 6.06 -22.76 -2.30
N CYS A 175 7.25 -22.22 -2.57
CA CYS A 175 7.53 -20.80 -2.36
C CYS A 175 8.12 -20.23 -3.65
N ASN A 176 7.41 -19.30 -4.27
CA ASN A 176 7.94 -18.49 -5.36
C ASN A 176 8.44 -17.14 -4.80
N VAL A 177 9.65 -16.75 -5.18
CA VAL A 177 10.30 -15.51 -4.77
C VAL A 177 10.71 -14.75 -6.01
N ASP A 178 10.02 -13.64 -6.27
CA ASP A 178 10.31 -12.74 -7.38
C ASP A 178 10.99 -11.48 -6.83
N SER A 179 12.02 -10.98 -7.52
CA SER A 179 12.73 -9.76 -7.14
C SER A 179 12.61 -8.73 -8.25
N TYR A 180 12.37 -7.48 -7.87
CA TYR A 180 12.13 -6.38 -8.79
C TYR A 180 12.88 -5.13 -8.31
N ASP A 181 13.41 -4.37 -9.27
CA ASP A 181 14.00 -3.06 -9.02
C ASP A 181 12.99 -1.96 -9.38
N ILE A 182 12.85 -0.95 -8.51
CA ILE A 182 12.15 0.29 -8.82
C ILE A 182 13.13 1.45 -8.73
N GLU A 183 13.17 2.23 -9.81
CA GLU A 183 13.78 3.56 -9.80
C GLU A 183 12.66 4.58 -9.61
N VAL A 184 12.68 5.27 -8.48
CA VAL A 184 11.76 6.38 -8.24
C VAL A 184 12.24 7.55 -9.08
N ALA A 185 11.34 8.11 -9.88
CA ALA A 185 11.58 9.21 -10.80
C ALA A 185 12.37 10.40 -10.17
N PRO A 186 13.05 11.21 -10.99
CA PRO A 186 14.09 12.16 -10.55
C PRO A 186 13.65 13.36 -9.70
N HIS A 187 12.43 13.47 -9.17
CA HIS A 187 12.07 14.63 -8.32
C HIS A 187 12.79 14.65 -6.97
N LEU A 188 13.47 13.56 -6.57
CA LEU A 188 14.47 13.57 -5.49
C LEU A 188 15.79 14.31 -5.88
N GLN A 189 15.98 14.71 -7.15
CA GLN A 189 17.13 15.50 -7.62
C GLN A 189 17.18 16.93 -7.04
N ALA A 190 16.12 17.41 -6.37
CA ALA A 190 16.09 18.76 -5.80
C ALA A 190 16.92 18.93 -4.52
N GLN A 191 17.60 17.88 -4.02
CA GLN A 191 18.49 17.97 -2.87
C GLN A 191 19.96 18.14 -3.31
N ARG A 192 20.35 19.38 -3.64
CA ARG A 192 21.73 19.82 -3.38
C ARG A 192 21.74 20.54 -2.03
N PRO A 193 22.56 20.13 -1.05
CA PRO A 193 22.94 21.04 0.01
C PRO A 193 23.84 22.13 -0.61
N ILE A 194 23.55 23.40 -0.30
CA ILE A 194 24.46 24.53 -0.53
C ILE A 194 25.59 24.41 0.49
#